data_AF-A0A7V7FYT9-F1
#
_entry.id   AF-A0A7V7FYT9-F1
#
_cell.length_a   1.000
_cell.length_b   1.000
_cell.length_c   1.000
_cell.angle_alpha   90.00
_cell.angle_beta   90.00
_cell.angle_gamma   90.00
#
_symmetry.space_group_name_H-M   'P 1'
#
loop_
_entity.id
_entity.type
_entity.pdbx_description
1 polymer ?
#
loop_
_entity_poly.entity_id
_entity_poly.type
_entity_poly.pdbx_seq_one_letter_code
_entity_poly.pdbx_strand_id
1 'polypeptide(L)'
;MRHLLSLTHPIHLVGGHTIWGIWFIAIYGGLSVACSVAPPAPGRDTLTGINVAVGVSTLATAALLVWLTWACVRASRRAGVRRERFFGLVSAGNYLFAVGATLFVGYPAVFLPPCL
;
A
#
# COMPACT_ATOMS: atom_id res chain seq x y z
N MET A 1 -21.96 -1.09 -11.88
CA MET A 1 -21.02 -0.98 -10.73
C MET A 1 -20.70 -2.34 -10.06
N ARG A 2 -21.67 -3.21 -9.75
CA ARG A 2 -21.41 -4.53 -9.12
C ARG A 2 -20.38 -5.42 -9.83
N HIS A 3 -20.26 -5.32 -11.15
CA HIS A 3 -19.31 -6.12 -11.94
C HIS A 3 -17.85 -5.67 -11.80
N LEU A 4 -17.61 -4.39 -11.44
CA LEU A 4 -16.28 -3.81 -11.23
C LEU A 4 -15.66 -4.23 -9.90
N LEU A 5 -16.50 -4.56 -8.91
CA LEU A 5 -16.09 -5.04 -7.58
C LEU A 5 -15.78 -6.54 -7.58
N SER A 6 -15.96 -7.23 -8.70
CA SER A 6 -15.55 -8.62 -8.82
C SER A 6 -14.02 -8.69 -8.82
N LEU A 7 -13.45 -9.46 -7.89
CA LEU A 7 -12.00 -9.65 -7.77
C LEU A 7 -11.36 -10.40 -8.95
N THR A 8 -12.17 -10.87 -9.90
CA THR A 8 -11.73 -11.44 -11.19
C THR A 8 -11.80 -10.43 -12.33
N HIS A 9 -12.26 -9.20 -12.07
CA HIS A 9 -12.37 -8.15 -13.07
C HIS A 9 -10.99 -7.57 -13.42
N PRO A 10 -10.70 -7.28 -14.70
CA PRO A 10 -9.38 -6.79 -15.13
C PRO A 10 -8.94 -5.47 -14.48
N ILE A 11 -9.85 -4.70 -13.89
CA ILE A 11 -9.53 -3.44 -13.19
C ILE A 11 -8.55 -3.65 -12.02
N HIS A 12 -8.55 -4.85 -11.42
CA HIS A 12 -7.62 -5.19 -10.34
C HIS A 12 -6.16 -5.37 -10.81
N LEU A 13 -5.92 -5.44 -12.13
CA LEU A 13 -4.56 -5.46 -12.71
C LEU A 13 -3.79 -4.18 -12.43
N VAL A 14 -4.47 -3.04 -12.32
CA VAL A 14 -3.83 -1.74 -11.99
C VAL A 14 -4.04 -1.34 -10.53
N GLY A 15 -4.97 -1.97 -9.83
CA GLY A 15 -5.40 -1.57 -8.48
C GLY A 15 -4.27 -1.55 -7.45
N GLY A 16 -3.33 -2.50 -7.49
CA GLY A 16 -2.20 -2.55 -6.56
C GLY A 16 -1.30 -1.31 -6.69
N HIS A 17 -0.87 -1.00 -7.91
CA HIS A 17 -0.08 0.20 -8.21
C HIS A 17 -0.84 1.50 -7.94
N THR A 18 -2.15 1.56 -8.19
CA THR A 18 -2.96 2.74 -7.88
C THR A 18 -3.02 3.00 -6.38
N ILE A 19 -3.32 1.98 -5.57
CA ILE A 19 -3.37 2.12 -4.09
C ILE A 19 -1.99 2.51 -3.57
N TRP A 20 -0.94 1.83 -4.02
CA TRP A 20 0.43 2.14 -3.65
C TRP A 20 0.82 3.58 -4.02
N GLY A 21 0.47 4.05 -5.22
CA GLY A 21 0.77 5.41 -5.68
C GLY A 21 0.07 6.48 -4.85
N ILE A 22 -1.19 6.27 -4.49
CA ILE A 22 -1.93 7.18 -3.60
C ILE A 22 -1.24 7.25 -2.23
N TRP A 23 -0.90 6.10 -1.65
CA TRP A 23 -0.18 6.05 -0.38
C TRP A 23 1.21 6.72 -0.47
N PHE A 24 1.95 6.47 -1.54
CA PHE A 24 3.27 7.06 -1.77
C PHE A 24 3.23 8.59 -1.81
N ILE A 25 2.28 9.15 -2.58
CA ILE A 25 2.06 10.61 -2.64
C ILE A 25 1.68 11.16 -1.26
N ALA A 26 0.78 10.47 -0.54
CA ALA A 26 0.34 10.90 0.78
C ALA A 26 1.51 10.93 1.78
N ILE A 27 2.39 9.94 1.76
CA ILE A 27 3.55 9.87 2.67
C ILE A 27 4.57 10.95 2.33
N TYR A 28 5.04 11.01 1.10
CA TYR A 28 6.09 11.97 0.72
C TYR A 28 5.59 13.42 0.80
N GLY A 29 4.41 13.70 0.24
CA GLY A 29 3.81 15.03 0.32
C GLY A 29 3.45 15.42 1.75
N GLY A 30 2.91 14.46 2.52
CA GLY A 30 2.57 14.66 3.93
C GLY A 30 3.80 14.94 4.79
N LEU A 31 4.91 14.22 4.57
CA LEU A 31 6.20 14.48 5.22
C LEU A 31 6.70 15.89 4.91
N SER A 32 6.68 16.34 3.65
CA SER A 32 7.10 17.71 3.27
C SER A 32 6.28 18.79 3.98
N VAL A 33 4.96 18.61 4.09
CA VAL A 33 4.09 19.55 4.80
C VAL A 33 4.31 19.48 6.31
N ALA A 34 4.38 18.27 6.90
CA ALA A 34 4.59 18.09 8.32
C ALA A 34 5.93 18.69 8.79
N CYS A 35 7.00 18.50 8.02
CA CYS A 35 8.31 19.06 8.33
C CYS A 35 8.37 20.58 8.18
N SER A 36 7.58 21.20 7.30
CA SER A 36 7.55 22.67 7.16
C SER A 36 6.70 23.36 8.22
N VAL A 37 5.61 22.72 8.67
CA VAL A 37 4.65 23.31 9.63
C VAL A 37 5.01 22.99 11.09
N ALA A 38 5.48 21.77 11.35
CA ALA A 38 5.75 21.28 12.70
C ALA A 38 7.04 20.44 12.75
N PRO A 39 8.21 21.08 12.53
CA PRO A 39 9.48 20.38 12.58
C PRO A 39 9.70 19.80 13.99
N PRO A 40 10.11 18.52 14.10
CA PRO A 40 10.44 17.93 15.39
C PRO A 40 11.68 18.62 16.00
N ALA A 41 11.74 18.68 17.33
CA ALA A 41 12.87 19.27 18.03
C ALA A 41 14.21 18.62 17.60
N PRO A 42 15.26 19.41 17.32
CA PRO A 42 16.55 18.87 16.92
C PRO A 42 17.11 17.94 18.01
N GLY A 43 17.49 16.71 17.62
CA GLY A 43 18.04 15.70 18.53
C GLY A 43 17.03 14.70 19.10
N ARG A 44 15.76 14.72 18.66
CA ARG A 44 14.79 13.68 19.03
C ARG A 44 15.05 12.39 18.23
N ASP A 45 15.04 11.26 18.93
CA ASP A 45 15.11 9.92 18.34
C ASP A 45 14.01 9.65 17.31
N THR A 46 14.15 8.55 16.57
CA THR A 46 13.25 8.06 15.50
C THR A 46 11.78 7.84 15.91
N LEU A 47 11.43 7.95 17.18
CA LEU A 47 10.05 7.89 17.69
C LEU A 47 9.41 9.28 17.76
N THR A 48 9.16 9.88 16.60
CA THR A 48 8.35 11.10 16.47
C THR A 48 6.90 10.77 16.11
N GLY A 49 5.96 11.68 16.39
CA GLY A 49 4.56 11.52 15.96
C GLY A 49 4.42 11.36 14.44
N ILE A 50 5.33 11.97 13.67
CA ILE A 50 5.42 11.82 12.21
C ILE A 50 5.79 10.37 11.85
N ASN A 51 6.85 9.81 12.45
CA ASN A 51 7.28 8.44 12.18
C ASN A 51 6.22 7.40 12.62
N VAL A 52 5.51 7.65 13.73
CA VAL A 52 4.36 6.83 14.14
C VAL A 52 3.24 6.87 13.10
N ALA A 53 2.87 8.06 12.61
CA ALA A 53 1.84 8.20 11.57
C ALA A 53 2.24 7.53 10.25
N VAL A 54 3.50 7.70 9.82
CA VAL A 54 4.07 7.00 8.66
C VAL A 54 4.01 5.49 8.88
N GLY A 55 4.45 5.00 10.04
CA GLY A 55 4.42 3.57 10.36
C GLY A 55 3.02 2.98 10.34
N VAL A 56 2.05 3.63 10.99
CA VAL A 56 0.64 3.19 10.99
C VAL A 56 0.05 3.18 9.58
N SER A 57 0.28 4.23 8.78
CA SER A 57 -0.23 4.28 7.40
C SER A 57 0.42 3.22 6.50
N THR A 58 1.72 2.93 6.70
CA THR A 58 2.45 1.88 6.00
C THR A 58 1.85 0.52 6.31
N LEU A 59 1.66 0.21 7.60
CA LEU A 59 1.10 -1.06 8.05
C LEU A 59 -0.35 -1.24 7.60
N ALA A 60 -1.17 -0.18 7.68
CA ALA A 60 -2.55 -0.22 7.22
C ALA A 60 -2.64 -0.49 5.72
N THR A 61 -1.80 0.17 4.92
CA THR A 61 -1.75 -0.02 3.46
C THR A 61 -1.25 -1.41 3.10
N ALA A 62 -0.18 -1.89 3.74
CA ALA A 62 0.33 -3.24 3.55
C ALA A 62 -0.72 -4.30 3.92
N ALA A 63 -1.42 -4.14 5.05
CA ALA A 63 -2.49 -5.04 5.48
C ALA A 63 -3.65 -5.08 4.48
N LEU A 64 -4.08 -3.93 3.97
CA LEU A 64 -5.08 -3.84 2.91
C LEU A 64 -4.65 -4.59 1.64
N LEU A 65 -3.41 -4.37 1.18
CA LEU A 65 -2.88 -5.03 -0.02
C LEU A 65 -2.70 -6.54 0.16
N VAL A 66 -2.29 -7.00 1.35
CA VAL A 66 -2.24 -8.44 1.70
C VAL A 66 -3.64 -9.03 1.69
N TRP A 67 -4.62 -8.34 2.28
CA TRP A 67 -6.00 -8.79 2.26
C TRP A 67 -6.57 -8.89 0.84
N LEU A 68 -6.31 -7.89 -0.01
CA LEU A 68 -6.71 -7.91 -1.43
C LEU A 68 -6.02 -9.04 -2.21
N THR A 69 -4.74 -9.29 -1.94
CA THR A 69 -4.00 -10.44 -2.50
C THR A 69 -4.71 -11.74 -2.17
N TRP A 70 -4.98 -11.97 -0.87
CA TRP A 70 -5.68 -13.17 -0.40
C TRP A 70 -7.09 -13.30 -1.00
N ALA A 71 -7.83 -12.19 -1.06
CA ALA A 71 -9.18 -12.16 -1.61
C ALA A 71 -9.16 -12.53 -3.11
N CYS A 72 -8.22 -12.01 -3.89
CA CYS A 72 -8.05 -12.33 -5.30
C CYS A 72 -7.68 -13.81 -5.51
N VAL A 73 -6.77 -14.36 -4.69
CA VAL A 73 -6.44 -15.80 -4.73
C VAL A 73 -7.67 -16.66 -4.42
N ARG A 74 -8.43 -16.30 -3.38
CA ARG A 74 -9.65 -17.04 -2.99
C ARG A 74 -10.72 -16.97 -4.08
N ALA A 75 -10.94 -15.82 -4.70
CA ALA A 75 -11.87 -15.64 -5.81
C ALA A 75 -11.43 -16.45 -7.03
N SER A 76 -10.14 -16.41 -7.38
CA SER A 76 -9.58 -17.17 -8.51
C SER A 76 -9.72 -18.68 -8.37
N ARG A 77 -9.62 -19.20 -7.14
CA ARG A 77 -9.82 -20.63 -6.84
C ARG A 77 -11.28 -21.07 -7.00
N ARG A 78 -12.24 -20.15 -6.86
CA ARG A 78 -13.67 -20.38 -7.00
C ARG A 78 -14.18 -20.14 -8.42
N ALA A 79 -13.38 -19.48 -9.26
CA ALA A 79 -13.75 -19.20 -10.64
C ALA A 79 -13.76 -20.50 -11.47
N GLY A 80 -14.90 -20.80 -12.08
CA GLY A 80 -15.04 -21.94 -13.01
C GLY A 80 -14.41 -21.67 -14.38
N VAL A 81 -14.21 -20.39 -14.75
CA VAL A 81 -13.71 -19.98 -16.06
C VAL A 81 -12.21 -19.67 -16.00
N ARG A 82 -11.42 -20.27 -16.91
CA ARG A 82 -9.95 -20.07 -16.99
C ARG A 82 -9.53 -18.59 -17.06
N ARG A 83 -10.26 -17.78 -17.83
CA ARG A 83 -9.98 -16.34 -18.00
C ARG A 83 -10.08 -15.56 -16.69
N GLU A 84 -11.14 -15.80 -15.92
CA GLU A 84 -11.37 -15.14 -14.63
C GLU A 84 -10.31 -15.53 -13.60
N ARG A 85 -9.94 -16.81 -13.59
CA ARG A 85 -8.85 -17.32 -12.75
C ARG A 85 -7.50 -16.69 -13.10
N PHE A 86 -7.21 -16.48 -14.38
CA PHE A 86 -6.00 -15.78 -14.83
C PHE A 86 -5.99 -14.34 -14.32
N PHE A 87 -7.04 -13.56 -14.58
CA PHE A 87 -7.10 -12.17 -14.14
C PHE A 87 -7.00 -12.02 -12.62
N GLY A 88 -7.67 -12.87 -11.85
CA GLY A 88 -7.58 -12.83 -10.39
C GLY A 88 -6.19 -13.22 -9.85
N LEU A 89 -5.50 -14.20 -10.46
CA LEU A 89 -4.13 -14.57 -10.04
C LEU A 89 -3.10 -13.50 -10.40
N VAL A 90 -3.17 -12.92 -11.60
CA VAL A 90 -2.28 -11.82 -12.00
C VAL A 90 -2.51 -10.59 -11.12
N SER A 91 -3.78 -10.28 -10.83
CA SER A 91 -4.12 -9.19 -9.91
C SER A 91 -3.59 -9.44 -8.49
N ALA A 92 -3.67 -10.69 -8.00
CA ALA A 92 -3.08 -11.06 -6.72
C ALA A 92 -1.55 -10.84 -6.71
N GLY A 93 -0.85 -11.22 -7.79
CA GLY A 93 0.58 -10.96 -7.94
C GLY A 93 0.91 -9.47 -7.90
N ASN A 94 0.11 -8.65 -8.59
CA ASN A 94 0.23 -7.19 -8.57
C ASN A 94 0.06 -6.60 -7.16
N TYR A 95 -0.97 -7.03 -6.42
CA TYR A 95 -1.16 -6.60 -5.04
C TYR A 95 0.00 -7.03 -4.13
N LEU A 96 0.51 -8.24 -4.29
CA LEU A 96 1.65 -8.73 -3.53
C LEU A 96 2.93 -7.93 -3.83
N PHE A 97 3.16 -7.58 -5.08
CA PHE A 97 4.27 -6.71 -5.47
C PHE A 97 4.15 -5.32 -4.82
N ALA A 98 2.94 -4.76 -4.80
CA ALA A 98 2.65 -3.50 -4.11
C ALA A 98 2.88 -3.59 -2.59
N VAL A 99 2.61 -4.73 -1.94
CA VAL A 99 2.98 -4.96 -0.51
C VAL A 99 4.49 -4.80 -0.35
N GLY A 100 5.28 -5.49 -1.18
CA GLY A 100 6.74 -5.41 -1.15
C GLY A 100 7.24 -3.99 -1.33
N ALA A 101 6.70 -3.26 -2.32
CA ALA A 101 7.05 -1.86 -2.55
C ALA A 101 6.66 -0.94 -1.38
N THR A 102 5.49 -1.16 -0.76
CA THR A 102 5.03 -0.39 0.41
C THR A 102 5.98 -0.57 1.58
N LEU A 103 6.35 -1.82 1.89
CA LEU A 103 7.25 -2.13 3.01
C LEU A 103 8.67 -1.65 2.73
N PHE A 104 9.15 -1.79 1.49
CA PHE A 104 10.48 -1.34 1.09
C PHE A 104 10.64 0.18 1.23
N VAL A 105 9.61 0.96 0.86
CA VAL A 105 9.62 2.42 1.01
C VAL A 105 9.32 2.86 2.43
N GLY A 106 8.35 2.20 3.09
CA GLY A 106 7.93 2.56 4.44
C GLY A 106 8.97 2.24 5.51
N TYR A 107 9.77 1.19 5.33
CA TYR A 107 10.84 0.82 6.26
C TYR A 107 11.82 1.98 6.51
N PRO A 108 12.55 2.52 5.50
CA PRO A 108 13.43 3.66 5.72
C PRO A 108 12.66 4.90 6.20
N ALA A 109 11.44 5.15 5.71
CA ALA A 109 10.66 6.31 6.11
C ALA A 109 10.28 6.34 7.61
N VAL A 110 10.22 5.17 8.27
CA VAL A 110 9.96 5.07 9.73
C VAL A 110 11.24 5.15 10.55
N PHE A 111 12.36 4.61 10.03
CA PHE A 111 13.62 4.50 10.78
C PHE A 111 14.60 5.66 10.56
N LEU A 112 14.41 6.50 9.54
CA LEU A 112 15.19 7.72 9.38
C LEU A 112 14.55 8.90 10.14
N PRO A 113 15.35 9.94 10.45
CA PRO A 113 14.81 11.23 10.87
C PRO A 113 13.84 11.75 9.79
N PRO A 114 12.61 12.17 10.16
CA PRO A 114 11.58 12.54 9.19
C PRO A 114 11.91 13.82 8.41
N CYS A 115 12.70 14.70 9.02
CA CYS A 115 13.06 15.99 8.46
C CYS A 115 14.60 16.08 8.46
N LEU A 116 15.18 15.91 7.28
CA LEU A 116 16.58 16.20 7.00
C LEU A 116 16.72 17.67 6.55
#